data_AF-G4ZDM1-F1
#
_entry.id   AF-G4ZDM1-F1
#
_cell.length_a   1.000
_cell.length_b   1.000
_cell.length_c   1.000
_cell.angle_alpha   90.00
_cell.angle_beta   90.00
_cell.angle_gamma   90.00
#
_symmetry.space_group_name_H-M   'P 1'
#
loop_
_entity.id
_entity.type
_entity.pdbx_description
1 polymer ?
#
loop_
_entity_poly.entity_id
_entity_poly.type
_entity_poly.pdbx_seq_one_letter_code
_entity_poly.pdbx_strand_id
1 'polypeptide(L)'
;MEKPQLLCVKLALSPEFEAFPHVIQSVSDLLLPGTIDGAIYNDLHRIKKVYEPFLPITVGAMDGAAARGRLDILQRLQNAHGEGCSSAAYVGAAAHAHQEVIWWLNEFYESLAPPAEMVRAAARNGHIRVVDLLWRKLSRDELESALEVATASGHNDVVELLRVKMIDS
;
A
#
# COMPACT_ATOMS: atom_id res chain seq x y z
N MET A 1 26.74 -1.30 15.47
CA MET A 1 27.13 -1.42 14.05
C MET A 1 26.62 -0.18 13.34
N GLU A 2 27.47 0.50 12.57
CA GLU A 2 27.04 1.62 11.71
C GLU A 2 26.11 1.11 10.60
N LYS A 3 25.06 1.88 10.29
CA LYS A 3 24.16 1.56 9.18
C LYS A 3 24.92 1.70 7.86
N PRO A 4 24.79 0.75 6.92
CA PRO A 4 25.47 0.87 5.63
C PRO A 4 24.95 2.08 4.83
N GLN A 5 25.87 2.85 4.25
CA GLN A 5 25.54 4.01 3.41
C GLN A 5 24.86 3.58 2.11
N LEU A 6 23.84 4.32 1.69
CA LEU A 6 23.13 4.06 0.45
C LEU A 6 24.02 4.34 -0.77
N LEU A 7 23.99 3.44 -1.76
CA LEU A 7 24.77 3.62 -2.99
C LEU A 7 24.37 4.89 -3.75
N CYS A 8 23.08 5.27 -3.73
CA CYS A 8 22.62 6.52 -4.35
C CYS A 8 23.21 7.76 -3.66
N VAL A 9 23.36 7.73 -2.33
CA VAL A 9 23.99 8.81 -1.56
C VAL A 9 25.48 8.91 -1.91
N LYS A 10 26.15 7.76 -2.04
CA LYS A 10 27.55 7.68 -2.44
C LYS A 10 27.81 8.18 -3.87
N LEU A 11 26.84 8.02 -4.77
CA LEU A 11 26.94 8.46 -6.16
C LEU A 11 26.48 9.90 -6.38
N ALA A 12 25.61 10.43 -5.51
CA ALA A 12 25.01 11.76 -5.66
C ALA A 12 25.72 12.87 -4.88
N LEU A 13 26.45 12.54 -3.81
CA LEU A 13 27.20 13.52 -3.03
C LEU A 13 28.54 13.84 -3.69
N SER A 14 28.80 15.13 -3.89
CA SER A 14 30.10 15.63 -4.35
C SER A 14 31.23 15.18 -3.40
N PRO A 15 32.46 14.94 -3.90
CA PRO A 15 33.60 14.53 -3.08
C PRO A 15 33.92 15.50 -1.93
N GLU A 16 33.48 16.75 -2.02
CA GLU A 16 33.53 17.76 -0.95
C GLU A 16 32.82 17.32 0.34
N PHE A 17 31.76 16.52 0.23
CA PHE A 17 30.99 16.02 1.37
C PHE A 17 31.60 14.77 2.01
N GLU A 18 32.58 14.11 1.38
CA GLU A 18 33.32 12.97 1.98
C GLU A 18 34.02 13.37 3.28
N ALA A 19 34.40 14.64 3.41
CA ALA A 19 35.00 15.20 4.63
C ALA A 19 34.00 15.35 5.79
N PHE A 20 32.69 15.21 5.55
CA PHE A 20 31.63 15.41 6.54
C PHE A 20 30.78 14.14 6.72
N PRO A 21 31.32 13.08 7.35
CA PRO A 21 30.64 11.79 7.49
C PRO A 21 29.28 11.88 8.21
N HIS A 22 29.10 12.85 9.11
CA HIS A 22 27.82 13.12 9.77
C HIS A 22 26.75 13.67 8.81
N VAL A 23 27.14 14.46 7.79
CA VAL A 23 26.21 14.94 6.75
C VAL A 23 25.80 13.79 5.86
N ILE A 24 26.75 12.94 5.44
CA ILE A 24 26.46 11.73 4.65
C ILE A 24 25.53 10.79 5.41
N GLN A 25 25.75 10.64 6.72
CA GLN A 25 24.93 9.81 7.58
C GLN A 25 23.52 10.39 7.71
N SER A 26 23.37 11.70 7.95
CA SER A 26 22.05 12.37 8.01
C SER A 26 21.28 12.28 6.69
N VAL A 27 21.96 12.46 5.56
CA VAL A 27 21.35 12.31 4.22
C VAL A 27 20.96 10.85 3.97
N SER A 28 21.80 9.89 4.39
CA SER A 28 21.46 8.48 4.33
C SER A 28 20.26 8.15 5.22
N ASP A 29 20.23 8.59 6.47
CA ASP A 29 19.11 8.38 7.40
C ASP A 29 17.81 9.02 6.90
N LEU A 30 17.89 10.16 6.20
CA LEU A 30 16.73 10.80 5.56
C LEU A 30 16.18 9.99 4.37
N LEU A 31 17.07 9.43 3.55
CA LEU A 31 16.71 8.70 2.33
C LEU A 31 16.42 7.21 2.57
N LEU A 32 16.90 6.67 3.69
CA LEU A 32 16.77 5.26 4.06
C LEU A 32 15.30 4.80 4.06
N PRO A 33 14.34 5.49 4.72
CA PRO A 33 12.94 5.08 4.73
C PRO A 33 12.35 4.88 3.32
N GLY A 34 12.32 5.93 2.49
CA GLY A 34 11.69 5.83 1.16
C GLY A 34 12.39 4.88 0.19
N THR A 35 13.73 4.78 0.26
CA THR A 35 14.50 3.87 -0.60
C THR A 35 14.28 2.42 -0.20
N ILE A 36 14.19 2.17 1.11
CA ILE A 36 13.96 0.83 1.66
C ILE A 36 12.51 0.41 1.43
N ASP A 37 11.52 1.29 1.60
CA ASP A 37 10.11 0.98 1.35
C ASP A 37 9.92 0.42 -0.05
N GLY A 38 10.43 1.16 -1.04
CA GLY A 38 10.47 0.74 -2.44
C GLY A 38 11.13 -0.63 -2.62
N ALA A 39 12.26 -0.86 -1.97
CA ALA A 39 12.95 -2.14 -2.06
C ALA A 39 12.23 -3.29 -1.36
N ILE A 40 11.52 -3.00 -0.26
CA ILE A 40 10.75 -3.97 0.51
C ILE A 40 9.61 -4.49 -0.36
N TYR A 41 8.67 -3.64 -0.79
CA TYR A 41 7.49 -4.13 -1.51
C TYR A 41 7.79 -4.56 -2.95
N ASN A 42 8.95 -4.18 -3.51
CA ASN A 42 9.45 -4.71 -4.79
C ASN A 42 10.37 -5.92 -4.63
N ASP A 43 10.55 -6.42 -3.40
CA ASP A 43 11.21 -7.70 -3.15
C ASP A 43 12.70 -7.77 -3.53
N LEU A 44 13.38 -6.63 -3.51
CA LEU A 44 14.76 -6.50 -3.97
C LEU A 44 15.73 -7.23 -3.02
N HIS A 45 16.05 -8.48 -3.37
CA HIS A 45 16.88 -9.41 -2.57
C HIS A 45 18.23 -8.83 -2.10
N ARG A 46 18.87 -8.01 -2.94
CA ARG A 46 20.19 -7.41 -2.62
C ARG A 46 20.08 -6.38 -1.49
N ILE A 47 19.02 -5.59 -1.48
CA ILE A 47 18.81 -4.55 -0.45
C ILE A 47 18.26 -5.19 0.81
N LYS A 48 17.39 -6.20 0.68
CA LYS A 48 16.92 -7.04 1.79
C LYS A 48 18.09 -7.56 2.63
N LYS A 49 19.06 -8.27 2.03
CA LYS A 49 20.18 -8.88 2.78
C LYS A 49 21.06 -7.88 3.56
N VAL A 50 21.21 -6.67 3.02
CA VAL A 50 22.10 -5.65 3.60
C VAL A 50 21.41 -4.86 4.71
N TYR A 51 20.10 -4.63 4.60
CA TYR A 51 19.34 -3.78 5.50
C TYR A 51 18.37 -4.54 6.41
N GLU A 52 18.19 -5.86 6.26
CA GLU A 52 17.28 -6.72 7.05
C GLU A 52 17.30 -6.45 8.56
N PRO A 53 18.47 -6.30 9.22
CA PRO A 53 18.53 -6.08 10.67
C PRO A 53 18.07 -4.69 11.11
N PHE A 54 17.97 -3.74 10.17
CA PHE A 54 17.72 -2.32 10.42
C PHE A 54 16.46 -1.80 9.74
N LEU A 55 15.62 -2.67 9.16
CA LEU A 55 14.44 -2.24 8.41
C LEU A 55 13.45 -1.55 9.35
N PRO A 56 13.23 -0.23 9.22
CA PRO A 56 12.12 0.40 9.91
C PRO A 56 10.83 -0.09 9.26
N ILE A 57 9.85 -0.50 10.07
CA ILE A 57 8.48 -0.65 9.58
C ILE A 57 7.93 0.75 9.42
N THR A 58 7.82 1.18 8.18
CA THR A 58 7.18 2.43 7.82
C THR A 58 5.75 2.14 7.34
N VAL A 59 4.89 3.12 7.52
CA VAL A 59 3.55 3.13 6.92
C VAL A 59 3.63 2.94 5.40
N GLY A 60 4.60 3.57 4.75
CA GLY A 60 4.81 3.49 3.29
C GLY A 60 5.20 2.08 2.80
N ALA A 61 6.01 1.35 3.57
CA ALA A 61 6.37 -0.04 3.24
C ALA A 61 5.14 -0.96 3.30
N MET A 62 4.30 -0.84 4.34
CA MET A 62 3.07 -1.64 4.46
C MET A 62 2.04 -1.26 3.40
N ASP A 63 1.81 0.03 3.17
CA ASP A 63 0.87 0.51 2.15
C ASP A 63 1.28 0.04 0.74
N GLY A 64 2.57 0.16 0.41
CA GLY A 64 3.10 -0.31 -0.87
C GLY A 64 3.06 -1.83 -1.02
N ALA A 65 3.33 -2.59 0.06
CA ALA A 65 3.19 -4.05 0.04
C ALA A 65 1.74 -4.48 -0.18
N ALA A 66 0.78 -3.80 0.46
CA ALA A 66 -0.64 -4.04 0.28
C ALA A 66 -1.11 -3.75 -1.15
N ALA A 67 -0.69 -2.60 -1.70
CA ALA A 67 -1.00 -2.23 -3.09
C ALA A 67 -0.45 -3.23 -4.13
N ARG A 68 0.59 -3.99 -3.79
CA ARG A 68 1.20 -5.01 -4.66
C ARG A 68 0.76 -6.44 -4.34
N GLY A 69 -0.16 -6.64 -3.39
CA GLY A 69 -0.65 -7.97 -3.04
C GLY A 69 0.37 -8.83 -2.28
N ARG A 70 1.39 -8.21 -1.69
CA ARG A 70 2.54 -8.89 -1.06
C ARG A 70 2.23 -9.27 0.39
N LEU A 71 1.31 -10.22 0.56
CA LEU A 71 0.90 -10.72 1.87
C LEU A 71 2.06 -11.30 2.69
N ASP A 72 3.01 -11.96 2.02
CA ASP A 72 4.24 -12.49 2.61
C ASP A 72 5.09 -11.40 3.28
N ILE A 73 5.12 -10.20 2.67
CA ILE A 73 5.83 -9.05 3.20
C ILE A 73 5.05 -8.42 4.35
N LEU A 74 3.73 -8.26 4.20
CA LEU A 74 2.87 -7.71 5.25
C LEU A 74 2.94 -8.52 6.54
N GLN A 75 2.84 -9.85 6.46
CA GLN A 75 2.95 -10.74 7.62
C GLN A 75 4.31 -10.61 8.31
N ARG A 76 5.40 -10.45 7.54
CA ARG A 76 6.74 -10.23 8.10
C ARG A 76 6.86 -8.88 8.79
N LEU A 77 6.35 -7.81 8.17
CA LEU A 77 6.38 -6.46 8.73
C LEU A 77 5.54 -6.37 10.01
N GLN A 78 4.38 -7.03 10.06
CA GLN A 78 3.52 -7.06 11.25
C GLN A 78 4.23 -7.59 12.49
N ASN A 79 5.01 -8.66 12.32
CA ASN A 79 5.69 -9.34 13.42
C ASN A 79 6.84 -8.53 14.02
N ALA A 80 7.26 -7.42 13.40
CA ALA A 80 8.40 -6.62 13.83
C ALA A 80 8.00 -5.36 14.64
N HIS A 81 6.76 -5.26 15.14
CA HIS A 81 6.25 -4.23 16.08
C HIS A 81 6.39 -2.76 15.60
N GLY A 82 5.80 -2.43 14.45
CA GLY A 82 5.90 -1.11 13.81
C GLY A 82 4.68 -0.20 13.94
N GLU A 83 4.75 0.97 13.28
CA GLU A 83 3.70 2.00 13.21
C GLU A 83 2.41 1.53 12.50
N GLY A 84 2.44 0.38 11.81
CA GLY A 84 1.30 -0.20 11.10
C GLY A 84 1.14 0.35 9.68
N CYS A 85 -0.07 0.26 9.15
CA CYS A 85 -0.43 0.76 7.82
C CYS A 85 -1.38 1.96 7.91
N SER A 86 -1.61 2.63 6.77
CA SER A 86 -2.66 3.64 6.65
C SER A 86 -3.87 3.10 5.90
N SER A 87 -4.91 3.91 5.75
CA SER A 87 -6.06 3.60 4.90
C SER A 87 -5.67 3.41 3.42
N ALA A 88 -4.51 3.95 2.99
CA ALA A 88 -3.99 3.76 1.64
C ALA A 88 -3.64 2.30 1.34
N ALA A 89 -3.28 1.48 2.34
CA ALA A 89 -3.09 0.04 2.16
C ALA A 89 -4.37 -0.63 1.63
N TYR A 90 -5.52 -0.32 2.23
CA TYR A 90 -6.82 -0.84 1.81
C TYR A 90 -7.21 -0.38 0.41
N VAL A 91 -7.06 0.93 0.13
CA VAL A 91 -7.39 1.50 -1.18
C VAL A 91 -6.49 0.91 -2.27
N GLY A 92 -5.18 0.77 -2.01
CA GLY A 92 -4.23 0.15 -2.91
C GLY A 92 -4.54 -1.31 -3.18
N ALA A 93 -4.86 -2.09 -2.15
CA ALA A 93 -5.25 -3.50 -2.29
C ALA A 93 -6.56 -3.64 -3.08
N ALA A 94 -7.56 -2.79 -2.81
CA ALA A 94 -8.83 -2.76 -3.53
C ALA A 94 -8.67 -2.35 -5.00
N ALA A 95 -7.80 -1.38 -5.27
CA ALA A 95 -7.49 -0.90 -6.62
C ALA A 95 -6.84 -1.96 -7.52
N HIS A 96 -6.24 -3.00 -6.95
CA HIS A 96 -5.55 -4.08 -7.68
C HIS A 96 -6.14 -5.47 -7.40
N ALA A 97 -7.36 -5.54 -6.85
CA ALA A 97 -8.10 -6.78 -6.56
C ALA A 97 -7.44 -7.76 -5.56
N HIS A 98 -6.57 -7.28 -4.66
CA HIS A 98 -5.89 -8.11 -3.67
C HIS A 98 -6.78 -8.44 -2.46
N GLN A 99 -7.76 -9.31 -2.65
CA GLN A 99 -8.75 -9.69 -1.62
C GLN A 99 -8.11 -10.33 -0.39
N GLU A 100 -7.10 -11.19 -0.57
CA GLU A 100 -6.42 -11.84 0.55
C GLU A 100 -5.72 -10.82 1.45
N VAL A 101 -5.20 -9.74 0.85
CA VAL A 101 -4.63 -8.61 1.60
C VAL A 101 -5.73 -7.84 2.33
N ILE A 102 -6.89 -7.59 1.72
CA ILE A 102 -8.02 -6.92 2.39
C ILE A 102 -8.49 -7.73 3.60
N TRP A 103 -8.61 -9.05 3.47
CA TRP A 103 -8.97 -9.91 4.59
C TRP A 103 -7.92 -9.86 5.69
N TRP A 104 -6.64 -9.98 5.34
CA TRP A 104 -5.56 -9.87 6.32
C TRP A 104 -5.54 -8.51 7.03
N LEU A 105 -5.76 -7.41 6.29
CA LEU A 105 -5.84 -6.07 6.88
C LEU A 105 -7.03 -5.96 7.84
N ASN A 106 -8.19 -6.55 7.53
CA ASN A 106 -9.34 -6.53 8.44
C ASN A 106 -9.04 -7.24 9.77
N GLU A 107 -8.23 -8.30 9.79
CA GLU A 107 -7.90 -9.02 11.03
C GLU A 107 -7.08 -8.17 12.03
N PHE A 108 -6.28 -7.22 11.53
CA PHE A 108 -5.35 -6.43 12.37
C PHE A 108 -5.67 -4.93 12.42
N TYR A 109 -6.37 -4.40 11.40
CA TYR A 109 -6.51 -2.97 11.12
C TYR A 109 -7.93 -2.60 10.65
N GLU A 110 -8.97 -3.30 11.12
CA GLU A 110 -10.36 -3.07 10.68
C GLU A 110 -10.78 -1.58 10.80
N SER A 111 -10.35 -0.88 11.85
CA SER A 111 -10.70 0.52 12.10
C SER A 111 -10.16 1.51 11.06
N LEU A 112 -9.16 1.09 10.26
CA LEU A 112 -8.53 1.93 9.24
C LEU A 112 -9.18 1.77 7.86
N ALA A 113 -10.10 0.82 7.68
CA ALA A 113 -10.72 0.55 6.38
C ALA A 113 -11.60 1.73 5.94
N PRO A 114 -11.43 2.28 4.72
CA PRO A 114 -12.34 3.25 4.12
C PRO A 114 -13.21 2.60 3.02
N PRO A 115 -14.37 1.97 3.33
CA PRO A 115 -15.10 1.15 2.36
C PRO A 115 -15.51 1.91 1.09
N ALA A 116 -15.90 3.18 1.22
CA ALA A 116 -16.31 4.01 0.09
C ALA A 116 -15.18 4.27 -0.91
N GLU A 117 -13.97 4.56 -0.40
CA GLU A 117 -12.80 4.77 -1.24
C GLU A 117 -12.32 3.46 -1.89
N MET A 118 -12.36 2.36 -1.14
CA MET A 118 -12.02 1.03 -1.64
C MET A 118 -12.94 0.63 -2.80
N VAL A 119 -14.26 0.77 -2.64
CA VAL A 119 -15.22 0.44 -3.70
C VAL A 119 -15.08 1.36 -4.89
N ARG A 120 -14.86 2.66 -4.69
CA ARG A 120 -14.61 3.61 -5.79
C ARG A 120 -13.35 3.23 -6.58
N ALA A 121 -12.28 2.84 -5.89
CA ALA A 121 -11.04 2.40 -6.53
C ALA A 121 -11.22 1.06 -7.27
N ALA A 122 -11.90 0.10 -6.66
CA ALA A 122 -12.24 -1.17 -7.28
C ALA A 122 -13.14 -0.98 -8.52
N ALA A 123 -14.14 -0.10 -8.43
CA ALA A 123 -15.06 0.23 -9.52
C ALA A 123 -14.34 0.88 -10.70
N ARG A 124 -13.39 1.78 -10.42
CA ARG A 124 -12.54 2.41 -11.45
C ARG A 124 -11.69 1.42 -12.23
N ASN A 125 -11.28 0.31 -11.61
CA ASN A 125 -10.43 -0.72 -12.22
C ASN A 125 -11.20 -2.00 -12.62
N GLY A 126 -12.53 -2.02 -12.49
CA GLY A 126 -13.36 -3.15 -12.91
C GLY A 126 -13.32 -4.36 -11.98
N HIS A 127 -12.98 -4.18 -10.71
CA HIS A 127 -12.79 -5.28 -9.75
C HIS A 127 -14.09 -5.69 -9.05
N ILE A 128 -14.95 -6.39 -9.78
CA ILE A 128 -16.29 -6.84 -9.36
C ILE A 128 -16.27 -7.53 -7.99
N ARG A 129 -15.31 -8.42 -7.75
CA ARG A 129 -15.27 -9.22 -6.51
C ARG A 129 -15.02 -8.36 -5.26
N VAL A 130 -14.21 -7.31 -5.36
CA VAL A 130 -13.99 -6.38 -4.24
C VAL A 130 -15.25 -5.54 -3.98
N VAL A 131 -15.94 -5.12 -5.06
CA VAL A 131 -17.22 -4.40 -4.95
C VAL A 131 -18.28 -5.28 -4.28
N ASP A 132 -18.40 -6.55 -4.67
CA ASP A 132 -19.36 -7.50 -4.08
C ASP A 132 -19.07 -7.84 -2.60
N LEU A 133 -17.81 -7.73 -2.16
CA LEU A 133 -17.45 -7.90 -0.75
C LEU A 133 -17.86 -6.70 0.12
N LEU A 134 -17.86 -5.49 -0.44
CA LEU A 134 -17.92 -4.25 0.34
C LEU A 134 -19.24 -3.48 0.22
N TRP A 135 -20.07 -3.75 -0.79
CA TRP A 135 -21.30 -2.97 -1.04
C TRP A 135 -22.26 -2.88 0.15
N ARG A 136 -22.31 -3.91 1.02
CA ARG A 136 -23.17 -3.92 2.22
C ARG A 136 -22.77 -2.89 3.28
N LYS A 137 -21.51 -2.43 3.27
CA LYS A 137 -21.00 -1.44 4.22
C LYS A 137 -21.21 0.00 3.73
N LEU A 138 -21.81 0.18 2.55
CA LEU A 138 -21.95 1.48 1.89
C LEU A 138 -23.37 2.04 1.99
N SER A 139 -23.45 3.37 2.03
CA SER A 139 -24.66 4.14 1.81
C SER A 139 -25.04 4.18 0.32
N ARG A 140 -26.29 4.56 0.04
CA ARG A 140 -26.78 4.72 -1.34
C ARG A 140 -25.96 5.73 -2.15
N ASP A 141 -25.63 6.87 -1.55
CA ASP A 141 -24.86 7.93 -2.21
C ASP A 141 -23.44 7.45 -2.60
N GLU A 142 -22.83 6.60 -1.77
CA GLU A 142 -21.51 6.00 -2.05
C GLU A 142 -21.58 4.97 -3.19
N LEU A 143 -22.67 4.19 -3.24
CA LEU A 143 -22.92 3.26 -4.35
C LEU A 143 -23.17 4.01 -5.67
N GLU A 144 -23.92 5.12 -5.63
CA GLU A 144 -24.14 6.00 -6.79
C GLU A 144 -22.82 6.59 -7.30
N SER A 145 -21.97 7.11 -6.39
CA SER A 145 -20.63 7.58 -6.74
C SER A 145 -19.76 6.49 -7.39
N ALA A 146 -19.81 5.27 -6.87
CA ALA A 146 -19.07 4.14 -7.45
C ALA A 146 -19.62 3.73 -8.83
N LEU A 147 -20.94 3.79 -9.02
CA LEU A 147 -21.61 3.49 -10.28
C LEU A 147 -21.22 4.50 -11.37
N GLU A 148 -21.18 5.79 -11.05
CA GLU A 148 -20.70 6.84 -11.95
C GLU A 148 -19.25 6.59 -12.38
N VAL A 149 -18.38 6.23 -11.43
CA VAL A 149 -16.97 5.93 -11.72
C VAL A 149 -16.80 4.68 -12.58
N ALA A 150 -17.55 3.61 -12.30
CA ALA A 150 -17.54 2.40 -13.13
C ALA A 150 -18.03 2.69 -14.56
N THR A 151 -19.08 3.50 -14.69
CA THR A 151 -19.65 3.92 -15.98
C THR A 151 -18.65 4.75 -16.77
N ALA A 152 -18.02 5.74 -16.14
CA ALA A 152 -16.99 6.58 -16.76
C ALA A 152 -15.75 5.78 -17.19
N SER A 153 -15.44 4.70 -16.47
CA SER A 153 -14.30 3.81 -16.76
C SER A 153 -14.64 2.69 -17.75
N GLY A 154 -15.92 2.54 -18.15
CA GLY A 154 -16.38 1.54 -19.10
C GLY A 154 -16.49 0.10 -18.55
N HIS A 155 -16.54 -0.06 -17.22
CA HIS A 155 -16.59 -1.38 -16.58
C HIS A 155 -18.04 -1.86 -16.39
N ASN A 156 -18.66 -2.33 -17.48
CA ASN A 156 -20.07 -2.73 -17.52
C ASN A 156 -20.45 -3.79 -16.49
N ASP A 157 -19.59 -4.77 -16.21
CA ASP A 157 -19.89 -5.83 -15.24
C ASP A 157 -20.05 -5.28 -13.81
N VAL A 158 -19.25 -4.25 -13.45
CA VAL A 158 -19.38 -3.57 -12.15
C VAL A 158 -20.62 -2.70 -12.13
N VAL A 159 -20.94 -2.03 -13.24
CA VAL A 159 -22.16 -1.22 -13.39
C VAL A 159 -23.41 -2.09 -13.20
N GLU A 160 -23.45 -3.27 -13.82
CA GLU A 160 -24.56 -4.21 -13.69
C GLU A 160 -24.68 -4.72 -12.24
N LEU A 161 -23.56 -5.12 -11.63
CA LEU A 161 -23.54 -5.54 -10.23
C LEU A 161 -24.11 -4.44 -9.32
N LEU A 162 -23.59 -3.21 -9.42
CA LEU A 162 -24.02 -2.10 -8.57
C LEU A 162 -25.51 -1.76 -8.77
N ARG A 163 -26.01 -1.80 -10.01
CA ARG A 163 -27.45 -1.60 -10.30
C ARG A 163 -28.32 -2.63 -9.62
N VAL A 164 -27.94 -3.91 -9.67
CA VAL A 164 -28.68 -4.98 -8.99
C VAL A 164 -28.65 -4.75 -7.48
N LYS A 165 -27.46 -4.51 -6.92
CA LYS A 165 -27.31 -4.31 -5.46
C LYS A 165 -28.07 -3.11 -4.92
N MET A 166 -28.19 -2.02 -5.69
CA MET A 166 -28.94 -0.82 -5.31
C MET A 166 -30.47 -1.00 -5.32
N ILE A 167 -30.99 -2.02 -6.02
CA ILE A 167 -32.41 -2.38 -5.99
C ILE A 167 -32.72 -3.26 -4.77
N ASP A 168 -31.73 -4.03 -4.33
CA ASP A 168 -31.84 -4.98 -3.22
C ASP A 168 -31.57 -4.36 -1.82
N SER A 169 -31.11 -3.10 -1.74
CA SER A 169 -30.80 -2.37 -0.49
C SER A 169 -31.89 -1.39 -0.05
#